data_AF-A0A382ECJ2-F1
#
_entry.id   AF-A0A382ECJ2-F1
#
_cell.length_a   1.000
_cell.length_b   1.000
_cell.length_c   1.000
_cell.angle_alpha   90.00
_cell.angle_beta   90.00
_cell.angle_gamma   90.00
#
_symmetry.space_group_name_H-M   'P 1'
#
loop_
_entity.id
_entity.type
_entity.pdbx_description
1 polymer ?
#
loop_
_entity_poly.entity_id
_entity_poly.type
_entity_poly.pdbx_seq_one_letter_code
_entity_poly.pdbx_strand_id
1 'polypeptide(L)'
;MFFSICFGNGPQKTAPAKNPCADPVIAYARKNGVKAVPLKDLMHYYRTAKNCSKAGGEEVIQQIRLNEYTRDYRQSGSMAGWTSTHAVCVGVVIFYYFLGLLISSKPKSD
;
A
#
# COMPACT_ATOMS: atom_id res chain seq x y z
N MET A 1 -6.29 -27.26 5.95
CA MET A 1 -4.87 -26.89 5.75
C MET A 1 -4.80 -26.26 4.36
N PHE A 2 -4.75 -24.95 4.10
CA PHE A 2 -3.95 -23.87 4.67
C PHE A 2 -4.66 -22.53 4.38
N PHE A 3 -5.24 -21.87 5.39
CA PHE A 3 -5.62 -20.44 5.29
C PHE A 3 -5.58 -19.72 6.65
N SER A 4 -4.66 -20.14 7.53
CA SER A 4 -4.52 -19.62 8.91
C SER A 4 -3.23 -18.85 9.18
N ILE A 5 -2.56 -18.28 8.17
CA ILE A 5 -1.33 -17.51 8.41
C ILE A 5 -1.37 -16.20 7.60
N CYS A 6 -1.99 -15.16 8.15
CA CYS A 6 -1.69 -13.76 7.76
C CYS A 6 -2.01 -12.71 8.84
N PHE A 7 -2.32 -13.10 10.09
CA PHE A 7 -2.45 -12.14 11.20
C PHE A 7 -1.74 -12.67 12.46
N GLY A 8 -0.42 -12.83 12.35
CA GLY A 8 0.45 -13.16 13.47
C GLY A 8 1.52 -12.09 13.66
N ASN A 9 1.17 -11.02 14.37
CA ASN A 9 2.00 -10.26 15.31
C ASN A 9 1.25 -8.98 15.71
N GLY A 10 0.70 -8.97 16.92
CA GLY A 10 0.09 -7.79 17.52
C GLY A 10 1.13 -6.69 17.72
N PRO A 11 0.76 -5.41 17.60
CA PRO A 11 1.71 -4.32 17.82
C PRO A 11 2.21 -4.36 19.27
N GLN A 12 3.53 -4.44 19.43
CA GLN A 12 4.22 -4.28 20.71
C GLN A 12 3.95 -2.85 21.20
N LYS A 13 3.21 -2.72 22.30
CA LYS A 13 2.94 -1.43 22.95
C LYS A 13 4.25 -0.90 23.55
N THR A 14 5.01 -0.13 22.78
CA THR A 14 6.14 0.64 23.30
C THR A 14 5.61 1.85 24.06
N ALA A 15 6.16 2.06 25.26
CA ALA A 15 5.86 3.20 26.14
C ALA A 15 5.91 4.54 25.39
N PRO A 16 5.12 5.56 25.79
CA PRO A 16 5.09 6.85 25.12
C PRO A 16 6.48 7.49 25.18
N ALA A 17 7.18 7.49 24.05
CA ALA A 17 8.44 8.18 23.91
C ALA A 17 8.19 9.68 24.09
N LYS A 18 9.01 10.34 24.92
CA LYS A 18 8.97 11.79 25.17
C LYS A 18 9.06 12.64 23.89
N ASN A 19 9.49 12.06 22.77
CA ASN A 19 9.59 12.67 21.46
C ASN A 19 8.61 12.01 20.45
N PRO A 20 7.68 12.78 19.86
CA PRO A 20 6.70 12.24 18.91
C PRO A 20 7.32 11.69 17.61
N CYS A 21 8.59 11.98 17.34
CA CYS A 21 9.32 11.49 16.17
C CYS A 21 10.02 10.13 16.36
N ALA A 22 10.16 9.62 17.60
CA ALA A 22 10.77 8.29 17.85
C ALA A 22 9.74 7.16 17.88
N ASP A 23 8.52 7.44 17.45
CA ASP A 23 7.47 6.44 17.37
C ASP A 23 7.88 5.30 16.42
N PRO A 24 7.61 4.04 16.79
CA PRO A 24 7.99 2.89 15.96
C PRO A 24 7.34 2.93 14.57
N VAL A 25 6.17 3.54 14.41
CA VAL A 25 5.49 3.65 13.11
C VAL A 25 6.22 4.64 12.19
N ILE A 26 6.79 5.72 12.74
CA ILE A 26 7.65 6.66 11.99
C ILE A 26 8.97 5.97 11.60
N ALA A 27 9.59 5.23 12.53
CA ALA A 27 10.82 4.49 12.26
C ALA A 27 10.62 3.41 11.18
N TYR A 28 9.48 2.71 11.22
CA TYR A 28 9.11 1.74 10.20
C TYR A 28 8.87 2.40 8.83
N ALA A 29 8.11 3.50 8.81
CA ALA A 29 7.87 4.27 7.59
C ALA A 29 9.16 4.84 6.97
N ARG A 30 10.16 5.19 7.79
CA ARG A 30 11.47 5.65 7.29
C ARG A 30 12.24 4.56 6.56
N LYS A 31 12.13 3.30 6.99
CA LYS A 31 12.83 2.16 6.37
C LYS A 31 12.09 1.60 5.16
N ASN A 32 10.78 1.41 5.30
CA ASN A 32 9.97 0.67 4.33
C ASN A 32 9.03 1.57 3.52
N GLY A 33 8.96 2.85 3.85
CA GLY A 33 8.03 3.78 3.26
C GLY A 33 6.64 3.76 3.90
N VAL A 34 5.87 4.81 3.63
CA VAL A 34 4.53 5.01 4.20
C VAL A 34 3.54 3.99 3.64
N LYS A 35 3.68 3.61 2.36
CA LYS A 35 2.80 2.62 1.72
C LYS A 35 2.92 1.21 2.32
N ALA A 36 4.04 0.91 2.96
CA ALA A 36 4.26 -0.36 3.64
C ALA A 36 3.66 -0.41 5.05
N VAL A 37 3.22 0.74 5.59
CA VAL A 37 2.55 0.81 6.90
C VAL A 37 1.21 0.09 6.78
N PRO A 38 0.89 -0.84 7.69
CA PRO A 38 -0.38 -1.55 7.65
C PRO A 38 -1.55 -0.56 7.82
N LEU A 39 -2.64 -0.79 7.10
CA LEU A 39 -3.81 0.11 7.05
C LEU A 39 -4.35 0.49 8.45
N LYS A 40 -4.31 -0.45 9.40
CA LYS A 40 -4.72 -0.23 10.80
C LYS A 40 -3.87 0.84 11.51
N ASP A 41 -2.59 0.95 11.18
CA ASP A 41 -1.63 1.85 11.82
C ASP A 41 -1.41 3.12 10.99
N LEU A 42 -2.05 3.22 9.82
CA LEU A 42 -1.92 4.37 8.93
C LEU A 42 -2.51 5.64 9.55
N MET A 43 -3.66 5.53 10.23
CA MET A 43 -4.22 6.65 10.98
C MET A 43 -3.31 7.09 12.13
N HIS A 44 -2.66 6.13 12.79
CA HIS A 44 -1.70 6.41 13.85
C HIS A 44 -0.47 7.13 13.28
N TYR A 45 0.08 6.65 12.16
CA TYR A 45 1.17 7.29 11.43
C TYR A 45 0.88 8.77 11.14
N TYR A 46 -0.29 9.09 10.57
CA TYR A 46 -0.61 10.48 10.22
C TYR A 46 -0.72 11.40 11.45
N ARG A 47 -1.30 10.92 12.55
CA ARG A 47 -1.37 11.70 13.80
C ARG A 47 0.02 11.93 14.37
N THR A 48 0.84 10.89 14.42
CA THR A 48 2.19 10.96 14.98
C THR A 48 3.14 11.76 14.10
N ALA A 49 3.03 11.66 12.78
CA ALA A 49 3.76 12.48 11.82
C ALA A 49 3.41 13.97 11.98
N LYS A 50 2.12 14.30 12.16
CA LYS A 50 1.68 15.67 12.42
C LYS A 50 2.23 16.20 13.74
N ASN A 51 2.24 15.39 14.79
CA ASN A 51 2.80 15.77 16.09
C ASN A 51 4.33 15.91 16.02
N CYS A 52 5.01 15.06 15.25
CA CYS A 52 6.44 15.14 14.99
C CYS A 52 6.82 16.41 14.22
N SER A 53 6.09 16.74 13.14
CA SER A 53 6.25 18.00 12.39
C SER A 53 6.07 19.22 13.29
N LYS A 54 5.02 19.24 14.13
CA LYS A 54 4.79 20.31 15.12
C LYS A 54 5.88 20.43 16.18
N ALA A 55 6.57 19.33 16.51
CA ALA A 55 7.69 19.31 17.46
C ALA A 55 9.03 19.68 16.82
N GLY A 56 9.05 20.13 15.56
CA GLY A 56 10.26 20.52 14.83
C GLY A 56 10.85 19.44 13.93
N GLY A 57 10.27 18.23 13.89
CA GLY A 57 10.76 17.11 13.08
C GLY A 57 10.29 17.10 11.63
N GLU A 58 10.08 18.26 11.00
CA GLU A 58 9.65 18.32 9.59
C GLU A 58 10.68 17.66 8.65
N GLU A 59 11.98 17.86 8.91
CA GLU A 59 13.03 17.27 8.07
C GLU A 59 12.93 15.73 7.99
N VAL A 60 12.48 15.10 9.08
CA VAL A 60 12.30 13.65 9.16
C VAL A 60 11.17 13.21 8.25
N ILE A 61 10.04 13.90 8.30
CA ILE A 61 8.87 13.58 7.48
C ILE A 61 9.16 13.86 6.00
N GLN A 62 9.88 14.94 5.71
CA GLN A 62 10.31 15.26 4.35
C GLN A 62 11.28 14.22 3.79
N GLN A 63 12.25 13.73 4.59
CA GLN A 63 13.12 12.65 4.17
C GLN A 63 12.35 11.36 3.84
N ILE A 64 11.34 11.01 4.65
CA ILE A 64 10.48 9.86 4.37
C ILE A 64 9.79 10.03 3.00
N ARG A 65 9.25 11.22 2.72
CA ARG A 65 8.60 11.51 1.43
C ARG A 65 9.57 11.43 0.25
N LEU A 66 10.77 12.01 0.39
CA LEU A 66 11.78 11.99 -0.67
C LEU A 66 12.25 10.55 -0.97
N ASN A 67 12.50 9.76 0.06
CA ASN A 67 12.91 8.36 -0.10
C ASN A 67 11.82 7.53 -0.78
N GLU A 68 10.56 7.72 -0.38
CA GLU A 68 9.40 7.10 -1.04
C GLU A 68 9.33 7.49 -2.52
N TYR A 69 9.43 8.80 -2.80
CA TYR A 69 9.39 9.33 -4.16
C TYR A 69 10.49 8.76 -5.05
N THR A 70 11.73 8.74 -4.57
CA THR A 70 12.86 8.17 -5.32
C THR A 70 12.67 6.68 -5.59
N ARG A 71 12.14 5.92 -4.62
CA ARG A 71 11.84 4.50 -4.81
C ARG A 71 10.75 4.30 -5.86
N ASP A 72 9.64 5.02 -5.73
CA ASP A 72 8.51 4.98 -6.67
C ASP A 72 8.96 5.38 -8.08
N TYR A 73 9.82 6.39 -8.20
CA TYR A 73 10.37 6.85 -9.48
C TYR A 73 11.20 5.75 -10.16
N ARG A 74 12.09 5.08 -9.42
CA ARG A 74 12.88 3.95 -9.95
C ARG A 74 12.00 2.79 -10.39
N GLN A 75 10.99 2.46 -9.60
CA GLN A 75 10.07 1.37 -9.92
C GLN A 75 9.18 1.69 -11.14
N SER A 76 8.78 2.95 -11.28
CA SER A 76 7.98 3.44 -12.40
C SER A 76 8.72 3.32 -13.74
N GLY A 77 10.04 3.52 -13.77
CA GLY A 77 10.84 3.34 -14.99
C GLY A 77 10.83 1.91 -15.54
N SER A 78 10.68 0.91 -14.65
CA SER A 78 10.53 -0.50 -15.05
C SER A 78 9.07 -0.92 -15.29
N MET A 79 8.11 -0.02 -15.09
CA MET A 79 6.67 -0.34 -15.03
C MET A 79 6.36 -1.54 -14.12
N ALA A 80 7.17 -1.77 -13.09
CA ALA A 80 7.05 -2.93 -12.22
C ALA A 80 5.87 -2.74 -11.25
N GLY A 81 4.69 -3.18 -11.66
CA GLY A 81 3.48 -3.17 -10.85
C GLY A 81 2.21 -3.43 -11.66
N TRP A 82 1.11 -3.70 -10.96
CA TRP A 82 -0.21 -3.75 -11.58
C TRP A 82 -0.71 -2.32 -11.80
N THR A 83 -0.61 -1.82 -13.02
CA THR A 83 -1.14 -0.50 -13.38
C THR A 83 -2.64 -0.61 -13.65
N SER A 84 -3.39 0.47 -13.40
CA SER A 84 -4.82 0.51 -13.72
C SER A 84 -5.07 0.23 -15.21
N THR A 85 -4.20 0.72 -16.08
CA THR A 85 -4.26 0.44 -17.53
C THR A 85 -4.11 -1.05 -17.83
N HIS A 86 -3.12 -1.73 -17.23
CA HIS A 86 -2.94 -3.17 -17.41
C HIS A 86 -4.18 -3.96 -16.93
N ALA A 87 -4.73 -3.60 -15.77
CA ALA A 87 -5.93 -4.24 -15.22
C ALA A 87 -7.15 -4.07 -16.14
N VAL A 88 -7.36 -2.87 -16.68
CA VAL A 88 -8.47 -2.59 -17.61
C VAL A 88 -8.31 -3.40 -18.90
N CYS A 89 -7.13 -3.38 -19.52
CA CYS A 89 -6.89 -4.12 -20.76
C CYS A 89 -7.14 -5.62 -20.58
N VAL A 90 -6.59 -6.23 -19.53
CA VAL A 90 -6.78 -7.66 -19.23
C VAL A 90 -8.25 -7.95 -18.90
N GLY A 91 -8.89 -7.11 -18.09
CA GLY A 91 -10.30 -7.28 -17.71
C GLY A 91 -11.25 -7.24 -18.91
N VAL A 92 -11.03 -6.35 -19.87
CA VAL A 92 -11.82 -6.24 -21.11
C VAL A 92 -11.71 -7.52 -21.94
N VAL A 93 -10.50 -8.05 -22.14
CA VAL A 93 -10.27 -9.28 -22.91
C VAL A 93 -10.99 -10.48 -22.26
N ILE A 94 -10.85 -10.63 -20.94
CA ILE A 94 -11.53 -11.69 -20.18
C ILE A 94 -13.05 -11.56 -20.29
N PHE A 95 -13.58 -10.34 -20.14
CA PHE A 95 -15.02 -10.09 -20.23
C PHE A 95 -15.61 -10.47 -21.59
N TYR A 96 -14.97 -10.02 -22.68
CA TYR A 96 -15.42 -10.37 -24.04
C TYR A 96 -15.32 -11.87 -24.32
N TYR A 97 -14.29 -12.55 -23.81
CA TYR A 97 -14.16 -14.00 -23.95
C TYR A 97 -15.35 -14.73 -23.33
N PHE A 98 -15.73 -14.40 -22.10
CA PHE A 98 -16.87 -15.03 -21.43
C PHE A 98 -18.22 -14.64 -22.04
N LEU A 99 -18.40 -13.39 -22.47
CA LEU A 99 -19.60 -13.00 -23.23
C LEU A 99 -19.73 -13.81 -24.53
N GLY A 100 -18.63 -13.98 -25.27
CA GLY A 100 -18.60 -14.80 -26.48
C GLY A 100 -18.99 -16.25 -26.22
N LEU A 101 -18.46 -16.85 -25.14
CA LEU A 101 -18.84 -18.20 -24.72
C LEU A 101 -20.33 -18.30 -24.34
N LEU A 102 -20.87 -17.33 -23.61
CA LEU A 102 -22.29 -17.30 -23.23
C LEU A 102 -23.22 -17.16 -24.44
N ILE A 103 -22.82 -16.37 -25.44
CA ILE A 103 -23.58 -16.22 -26.67
C ILE A 103 -23.50 -17.51 -27.51
N SER A 104 -22.31 -18.10 -27.63
CA SER A 104 -22.10 -19.33 -28.41
C SER A 104 -22.72 -20.58 -27.79
N SER A 105 -22.91 -20.61 -26.47
CA SER A 105 -23.51 -21.76 -25.76
C SER A 105 -25.04 -21.73 -25.76
N LYS A 106 -25.68 -20.67 -26.28
CA LYS A 106 -27.12 -20.62 -26.47
C LYS A 106 -27.50 -21.55 -27.63
N PRO A 107 -28.39 -22.54 -27.43
CA PRO A 107 -28.87 -23.36 -28.53
C PRO A 107 -29.64 -22.48 -29.53
N LYS A 108 -29.43 -22.71 -30.83
CA LYS A 108 -30.29 -22.13 -31.88
C LYS A 108 -31.70 -22.68 -31.66
N SER A 109 -32.64 -21.81 -31.32
CA SER A 109 -34.06 -22.13 -31.43
C SER A 109 -34.43 -22.05 -32.91
N ASP A 110 -34.55 -23.21 -33.57
CA ASP A 110 -35.32 -23.35 -34.83
C ASP A 110 -36.82 -23.17 -34.53
#